data_AF-A0ABD2SQS3-F1
#
_entry.id   AF-A0ABD2SQS3-F1
#
_cell.length_a   1.000
_cell.length_b   1.000
_cell.length_c   1.000
_cell.angle_alpha   90.00
_cell.angle_beta   90.00
_cell.angle_gamma   90.00
#
_symmetry.space_group_name_H-M   'P 1'
#
loop_
_entity.id
_entity.type
_entity.pdbx_description
1 polymer ?
#
loop_
_entity_poly.entity_id
_entity_poly.type
_entity_poly.pdbx_seq_one_letter_code
_entity_poly.pdbx_strand_id
1 'polypeptide(L)'
;MEAQFMKTVLRRGSCSFFDNQKNKKKSSKLFNVFQEKPDFENCNGWSTVINRKKLPALKGSQIGIYVVNLTKGSMMGPHWNPMASEIGIAIQGEGMVRVVCSNSGTGQGCKNMRFKVEEGDVFVVPRFHPMAQMAFNNNSFVFVGFSTTTKKHHPQYLTGRASVLRTLDRHILEASFNVANTTMQQILEAQGDSVILECTSCAEEEKRLMEEEKWREEEEAKKKEEEERRKEEEEARKAEEERREKEAEEARKREEEEERKRQEEEAKEKEEERKRQEEEAKRQEEEIRRRQEEEEARKRQEEEEIRRRQEEEEEERERQEARKRQEEKEEEAAQREAEQARREEEEAEKRRQEEEEARRQEEEKEEARRRQQEEETEEARRREEEEAVKRQQEEEAQREARRREEEAETRRKQEEEEARRQEEEKEEARRRQQEEETTEEARRREEEEARRKEEEETRRKQEEEESRRREEEEEESRRSEEDAEREKQKRGINKKLRKRSQADMNGYSSK
;
A
#
# COMPACT_ATOMS: atom_id res chain seq x y z
N MET A 1 -0.09 0.27 2.78
CA MET A 1 -0.85 -1.02 2.76
C MET A 1 0.00 -2.21 2.31
N GLU A 2 1.04 -2.02 1.50
CA GLU A 2 1.94 -3.09 1.02
C GLU A 2 2.74 -3.81 2.12
N ALA A 3 3.12 -3.10 3.20
CA ALA A 3 3.93 -3.66 4.28
C ALA A 3 3.19 -4.65 5.21
N GLN A 4 1.85 -4.59 5.29
CA GLN A 4 1.08 -5.47 6.18
C GLN A 4 0.89 -6.88 5.61
N PHE A 5 0.81 -7.02 4.29
CA PHE A 5 0.71 -8.33 3.65
C PHE A 5 2.03 -9.12 3.78
N MET A 6 3.16 -8.47 3.50
CA MET A 6 4.50 -9.07 3.68
C MET A 6 4.85 -9.31 5.16
N LYS A 7 4.43 -8.44 6.09
CA LYS A 7 4.63 -8.67 7.54
C LYS A 7 3.82 -9.86 8.06
N THR A 8 2.62 -10.14 7.54
CA THR A 8 1.85 -11.33 7.98
C THR A 8 2.44 -12.63 7.43
N VAL A 9 3.03 -12.62 6.24
CA VAL A 9 3.65 -13.80 5.62
C VAL A 9 5.08 -14.06 6.15
N LEU A 10 5.87 -13.01 6.42
CA LEU A 10 7.28 -13.14 6.81
C LEU A 10 7.55 -13.02 8.32
N ARG A 11 6.60 -12.54 9.14
CA ARG A 11 6.80 -12.37 10.60
C ARG A 11 6.26 -13.53 11.45
N ARG A 12 6.03 -14.71 10.85
CA ARG A 12 5.74 -15.94 11.61
C ARG A 12 6.84 -16.98 11.44
N GLY A 13 8.08 -16.55 11.67
CA GLY A 13 9.15 -17.44 12.08
C GLY A 13 8.90 -17.94 13.50
N SER A 14 8.13 -19.03 13.61
CA SER A 14 8.19 -20.09 14.64
C SER A 14 6.81 -20.78 14.79
N CYS A 15 6.30 -21.40 13.74
CA CYS A 15 5.42 -22.55 13.95
C CYS A 15 6.26 -23.80 13.73
N SER A 16 6.78 -24.32 14.84
CA SER A 16 7.37 -25.65 14.93
C SER A 16 6.38 -26.68 14.38
N PHE A 17 6.70 -27.21 13.20
CA PHE A 17 5.96 -28.30 12.54
C PHE A 17 6.19 -29.68 13.18
N PHE A 18 6.85 -29.75 14.33
CA PHE A 18 7.14 -30.98 15.05
C PHE A 18 6.89 -30.78 16.56
N ASP A 19 5.74 -31.23 17.06
CA ASP A 19 5.73 -32.09 18.25
C ASP A 19 4.46 -32.97 18.31
N ASN A 20 4.67 -34.17 18.84
CA ASN A 20 3.86 -35.37 18.82
C ASN A 20 2.62 -35.30 19.73
N GLN A 21 1.50 -35.88 19.27
CA GLN A 21 0.78 -36.84 20.10
C GLN A 21 0.06 -37.92 19.29
N LYS A 22 0.25 -39.15 19.74
CA LYS A 22 -0.14 -40.42 19.16
C LYS A 22 -1.64 -40.47 18.85
N ASN A 23 -2.00 -40.49 17.57
CA ASN A 23 -3.17 -41.21 17.07
C ASN A 23 -2.98 -41.59 15.61
N LYS A 24 -3.37 -42.82 15.27
CA LYS A 24 -3.08 -43.51 14.00
C LYS A 24 -3.43 -42.66 12.75
N LYS A 25 -2.42 -42.44 11.91
CA LYS A 25 -2.44 -42.15 10.45
C LYS A 25 -3.80 -41.70 9.86
N LYS A 26 -3.95 -40.39 9.69
CA LYS A 26 -4.36 -39.82 8.40
C LYS A 26 -3.31 -38.78 8.05
N SER A 27 -2.35 -39.12 7.18
CA SER A 27 -1.58 -38.07 6.52
C SER A 27 -2.58 -37.12 5.88
N SER A 28 -2.45 -35.81 6.09
CA SER A 28 -3.22 -34.86 5.30
C SER A 28 -2.96 -35.21 3.84
N LYS A 29 -3.97 -35.71 3.13
CA LYS A 29 -3.84 -36.12 1.74
C LYS A 29 -3.28 -34.92 0.97
N LEU A 30 -2.09 -35.04 0.41
CA LEU A 30 -1.50 -34.00 -0.43
C LEU A 30 -2.51 -33.68 -1.54
N PHE A 31 -2.83 -32.40 -1.70
CA PHE A 31 -3.77 -31.93 -2.71
C PHE A 31 -2.99 -31.41 -3.90
N ASN A 32 -3.09 -32.08 -5.04
CA ASN A 32 -2.45 -31.63 -6.28
C ASN A 32 -3.43 -30.75 -7.06
N VAL A 33 -3.18 -29.44 -7.05
CA VAL A 33 -4.03 -28.45 -7.73
C VAL A 33 -4.08 -28.63 -9.25
N PHE A 34 -3.05 -29.24 -9.86
CA PHE A 34 -2.99 -29.48 -11.31
C PHE A 34 -3.73 -30.76 -11.74
N GLN A 35 -4.13 -31.60 -10.79
CA GLN A 35 -4.95 -32.79 -11.07
C GLN A 35 -6.44 -32.57 -10.77
N GLU A 36 -6.80 -31.40 -10.22
CA GLU A 36 -8.20 -31.03 -9.99
C GLU A 36 -8.90 -30.75 -11.32
N LYS A 37 -10.18 -31.13 -11.42
CA LYS A 37 -10.99 -30.82 -12.59
C LYS A 37 -11.06 -29.29 -12.79
N PRO A 38 -10.78 -28.76 -13.99
CA PRO A 38 -10.97 -27.35 -14.28
C PRO A 38 -12.41 -26.89 -14.07
N ASP A 39 -12.58 -25.70 -13.51
CA ASP A 39 -13.89 -25.04 -13.44
C ASP A 39 -14.27 -24.44 -14.80
N PHE A 40 -13.26 -24.10 -15.62
CA PHE A 40 -13.41 -23.67 -17.01
C PHE A 40 -12.26 -24.24 -17.85
N GLU A 41 -12.57 -24.68 -19.07
CA GLU A 41 -11.61 -25.18 -20.05
C GLU A 41 -12.14 -24.95 -21.47
N ASN A 42 -11.28 -24.46 -22.36
CA ASN A 42 -11.50 -24.40 -23.80
C ASN A 42 -10.14 -24.51 -24.54
N CYS A 43 -10.13 -24.30 -25.86
CA CYS A 43 -8.91 -24.39 -26.67
C CYS A 43 -7.81 -23.39 -26.29
N ASN A 44 -8.17 -22.31 -25.58
CA ASN A 44 -7.26 -21.22 -25.22
C ASN A 44 -6.65 -21.39 -23.81
N GLY A 45 -7.06 -22.43 -23.08
CA GLY A 45 -6.55 -22.70 -21.74
C GLY A 45 -7.60 -23.23 -20.77
N TRP A 46 -7.23 -23.24 -19.50
CA TRP A 46 -8.09 -23.71 -18.41
C TRP A 46 -7.84 -22.95 -17.12
N SER A 47 -8.83 -22.97 -16.23
CA SER A 47 -8.69 -22.42 -14.88
C SER A 47 -9.48 -23.23 -13.86
N THR A 48 -8.99 -23.26 -12.62
CA THR A 48 -9.68 -23.90 -11.50
C THR A 48 -9.49 -23.09 -10.23
N VAL A 49 -10.55 -22.98 -9.43
CA VAL A 49 -10.51 -22.36 -8.12
C VAL A 49 -10.70 -23.44 -7.05
N ILE A 50 -9.71 -23.56 -6.18
CA ILE A 50 -9.70 -24.44 -5.01
C ILE A 50 -10.25 -23.66 -3.83
N ASN A 51 -11.53 -23.90 -3.54
CA ASN A 51 -12.23 -23.31 -2.40
C ASN A 51 -12.36 -24.32 -1.24
N ARG A 52 -12.97 -23.90 -0.14
CA ARG A 52 -13.20 -24.75 1.05
C ARG A 52 -14.01 -26.03 0.80
N LYS A 53 -14.74 -26.14 -0.32
CA LYS A 53 -15.46 -27.37 -0.69
C LYS A 53 -14.51 -28.39 -1.33
N LYS A 54 -13.59 -27.95 -2.20
CA LYS A 54 -12.58 -28.82 -2.85
C LYS A 54 -11.46 -29.20 -1.87
N LEU A 55 -11.01 -28.25 -1.06
CA LEU A 55 -9.98 -28.46 -0.03
C LEU A 55 -10.49 -27.97 1.33
N PRO A 56 -11.06 -28.85 2.17
CA PRO A 56 -11.58 -28.49 3.50
C PRO A 56 -10.57 -27.83 4.43
N ALA A 57 -9.27 -28.06 4.22
CA ALA A 57 -8.19 -27.41 4.96
C ALA A 57 -8.17 -25.87 4.79
N LEU A 58 -8.81 -25.34 3.74
CA LEU A 58 -8.99 -23.89 3.56
C LEU A 58 -10.12 -23.31 4.41
N LYS A 59 -10.89 -24.12 5.15
CA LYS A 59 -11.96 -23.60 6.01
C LYS A 59 -11.36 -22.76 7.14
N GLY A 60 -11.81 -21.51 7.27
CA GLY A 60 -11.34 -20.57 8.29
C GLY A 60 -10.12 -19.75 7.91
N SER A 61 -9.39 -20.07 6.82
CA SER A 61 -8.18 -19.33 6.43
C SER A 61 -8.47 -17.98 5.76
N GLN A 62 -9.67 -17.80 5.23
CA GLN A 62 -10.04 -16.68 4.33
C GLN A 62 -9.16 -16.58 3.06
N ILE A 63 -8.42 -17.64 2.72
CA ILE A 63 -7.60 -17.75 1.52
C ILE A 63 -8.15 -18.86 0.59
N GLY A 64 -8.45 -18.51 -0.65
CA GLY A 64 -8.71 -19.45 -1.73
C GLY A 64 -7.48 -19.60 -2.61
N ILE A 65 -7.33 -20.73 -3.31
CA ILE A 65 -6.24 -20.95 -4.27
C ILE A 65 -6.85 -21.01 -5.67
N TYR A 66 -6.16 -20.50 -6.68
CA TYR A 66 -6.57 -20.66 -8.07
C TYR A 66 -5.37 -20.99 -8.94
N VAL A 67 -5.63 -21.69 -10.04
CA VAL A 67 -4.63 -22.00 -11.07
C VAL A 67 -5.22 -21.59 -12.40
N VAL A 68 -4.41 -20.93 -13.22
CA VAL A 68 -4.76 -20.53 -14.57
C VAL A 68 -3.64 -20.98 -15.50
N ASN A 69 -4.03 -21.62 -16.60
CA ASN A 69 -3.17 -21.92 -17.71
C ASN A 69 -3.73 -21.23 -18.96
N LEU A 70 -2.99 -20.26 -19.48
CA LEU A 70 -3.27 -19.62 -20.75
C LEU A 70 -2.34 -20.22 -21.81
N THR A 71 -2.91 -20.73 -22.90
CA THR A 71 -2.07 -21.13 -24.04
C THR A 71 -1.43 -19.91 -24.70
N LYS A 72 -0.43 -20.12 -25.55
CA LYS A 72 0.21 -19.03 -26.29
C LYS A 72 -0.81 -18.18 -27.06
N GLY A 73 -0.62 -16.87 -27.08
CA GLY A 73 -1.54 -15.94 -27.76
C GLY A 73 -2.98 -15.98 -27.23
N SER A 74 -3.16 -16.31 -25.94
CA SER A 74 -4.46 -16.37 -25.26
C SER A 74 -4.54 -15.31 -24.17
N MET A 75 -5.75 -14.96 -23.77
CA MET A 75 -5.97 -14.09 -22.61
C MET A 75 -7.06 -14.65 -21.71
N MET A 76 -6.91 -14.44 -20.41
CA MET A 76 -8.09 -14.43 -19.54
C MET A 76 -8.84 -13.12 -19.83
N GLY A 77 -10.10 -13.24 -20.27
CA GLY A 77 -10.89 -12.11 -20.73
C GLY A 77 -10.98 -11.01 -19.67
N PRO A 78 -11.07 -9.72 -20.08
CA PRO A 78 -11.16 -8.60 -19.15
C PRO A 78 -12.25 -8.83 -18.11
N HIS A 79 -11.88 -8.82 -16.83
CA HIS A 79 -12.79 -9.11 -15.72
C HIS A 79 -12.39 -8.37 -14.46
N TRP A 80 -13.31 -8.27 -13.50
CA TRP A 80 -12.98 -7.82 -12.14
C TRP A 80 -13.49 -8.79 -11.09
N ASN A 81 -12.89 -8.69 -9.92
CA ASN A 81 -13.20 -9.55 -8.79
C ASN A 81 -13.98 -8.79 -7.71
N PRO A 82 -15.28 -9.06 -7.49
CA PRO A 82 -16.08 -8.30 -6.53
C PRO A 82 -15.88 -8.74 -5.08
N MET A 83 -15.38 -9.96 -4.83
CA MET A 83 -15.29 -10.53 -3.48
C MET A 83 -13.86 -10.78 -2.97
N ALA A 84 -12.82 -10.54 -3.78
CA ALA A 84 -11.44 -10.83 -3.39
C ALA A 84 -10.43 -9.99 -4.17
N SER A 85 -9.28 -9.77 -3.54
CA SER A 85 -8.04 -9.42 -4.24
C SER A 85 -7.34 -10.71 -4.67
N GLU A 86 -6.63 -10.65 -5.78
CA GLU A 86 -5.82 -11.74 -6.33
C GLU A 86 -4.34 -11.47 -6.12
N ILE A 87 -3.61 -12.49 -5.69
CA ILE A 87 -2.15 -12.50 -5.59
C ILE A 87 -1.69 -13.67 -6.46
N GLY A 88 -1.24 -13.39 -7.67
CA GLY A 88 -0.76 -14.38 -8.62
C GLY A 88 0.75 -14.55 -8.55
N ILE A 89 1.21 -15.78 -8.72
CA ILE A 89 2.62 -16.14 -8.85
C ILE A 89 2.77 -16.84 -10.19
N ALA A 90 3.60 -16.29 -11.07
CA ALA A 90 3.91 -16.92 -12.34
C ALA A 90 4.82 -18.12 -12.11
N ILE A 91 4.40 -19.27 -12.63
CA ILE A 91 5.12 -20.54 -12.45
C ILE A 91 5.63 -21.13 -13.75
N GLN A 92 5.12 -20.67 -14.90
CA GLN A 92 5.62 -21.06 -16.21
C GLN A 92 5.36 -19.96 -17.24
N GLY A 93 6.38 -19.67 -18.04
CA GLY A 93 6.34 -18.69 -19.12
C GLY A 93 6.28 -17.25 -18.65
N GLU A 94 5.94 -16.38 -19.59
CA GLU A 94 5.85 -14.94 -19.39
C GLU A 94 4.48 -14.44 -19.88
N GLY A 95 4.00 -13.37 -19.27
CA GLY A 95 2.73 -12.77 -19.61
C GLY A 95 2.69 -11.28 -19.35
N MET A 96 1.66 -10.63 -19.90
CA MET A 96 1.32 -9.25 -19.62
C MET A 96 0.08 -9.19 -18.75
N VAL A 97 0.09 -8.30 -17.76
CA VAL A 97 -1.08 -7.99 -16.96
C VAL A 97 -1.40 -6.51 -17.11
N ARG A 98 -2.66 -6.23 -17.48
CA ARG A 98 -3.20 -4.87 -17.52
C ARG A 98 -4.24 -4.75 -16.42
N VAL A 99 -4.11 -3.71 -15.61
CA VAL A 99 -5.04 -3.38 -14.52
C VAL A 99 -5.56 -1.97 -14.73
N VAL A 100 -6.88 -1.83 -14.72
CA VAL A 100 -7.56 -0.55 -14.83
C VAL A 100 -7.97 -0.09 -13.43
N CYS A 101 -7.58 1.13 -13.08
CA CYS A 101 -8.01 1.76 -11.85
C CYS A 101 -9.27 2.60 -12.11
N SER A 102 -10.26 2.45 -11.24
CA SER A 102 -11.39 3.39 -11.22
C SER A 102 -10.97 4.63 -10.46
N ASN A 103 -10.84 5.77 -11.15
CA ASN A 103 -10.60 7.04 -10.50
C ASN A 103 -11.86 7.44 -9.71
N SER A 104 -11.83 7.25 -8.39
CA SER A 104 -12.76 7.95 -7.50
C SER A 104 -12.32 9.42 -7.55
N GLY A 105 -13.23 10.37 -7.80
CA GLY A 105 -12.92 11.79 -8.05
C GLY A 105 -12.27 12.58 -6.90
N THR A 106 -11.51 11.94 -6.02
CA THR A 106 -10.89 12.49 -4.80
C THR A 106 -9.41 12.83 -4.98
N GLY A 107 -8.88 12.95 -6.21
CA GLY A 107 -7.55 13.50 -6.49
C GLY A 107 -6.34 12.63 -6.09
N GLN A 108 -6.50 11.64 -5.21
CA GLN A 108 -5.54 10.56 -4.98
C GLN A 108 -5.83 9.40 -5.94
N GLY A 109 -5.50 9.60 -7.21
CA GLY A 109 -5.85 8.66 -8.28
C GLY A 109 -4.96 7.41 -8.31
N CYS A 110 -5.59 6.25 -8.38
CA CYS A 110 -4.94 4.99 -8.75
C CYS A 110 -4.66 5.06 -10.27
N LYS A 111 -3.40 4.87 -10.68
CA LYS A 111 -3.01 4.90 -12.10
C LYS A 111 -3.24 3.54 -12.74
N ASN A 112 -3.73 3.52 -13.99
CA ASN A 112 -3.76 2.28 -14.77
C ASN A 112 -2.36 1.67 -14.84
N MET A 113 -2.26 0.36 -14.71
CA MET A 113 -0.99 -0.34 -14.65
C MET A 113 -0.89 -1.33 -15.80
N ARG A 114 0.30 -1.40 -16.40
CA ARG A 114 0.72 -2.45 -17.32
C ARG A 114 2.04 -2.96 -16.83
N PHE A 115 2.15 -4.27 -16.66
CA PHE A 115 3.42 -4.87 -16.25
C PHE A 115 3.57 -6.26 -16.85
N LYS A 116 4.83 -6.58 -17.14
CA LYS A 116 5.26 -7.90 -17.58
C LYS A 116 5.48 -8.75 -16.32
N VAL A 117 5.11 -10.01 -16.41
CA VAL A 117 5.28 -11.00 -15.34
C VAL A 117 6.02 -12.19 -15.92
N GLU A 118 7.12 -12.59 -15.29
CA GLU A 118 7.95 -13.75 -15.67
C GLU A 118 7.95 -14.80 -14.56
N GLU A 119 8.50 -16.00 -14.83
CA GLU A 119 8.55 -17.09 -13.85
C GLU A 119 9.19 -16.65 -12.52
N GLY A 120 8.46 -16.84 -11.42
CA GLY A 120 8.87 -16.43 -10.08
C GLY A 120 8.31 -15.06 -9.64
N ASP A 121 7.83 -14.24 -10.57
CA ASP A 121 7.23 -12.94 -10.22
C ASP A 121 5.89 -13.10 -9.50
N VAL A 122 5.62 -12.16 -8.60
CA VAL A 122 4.36 -12.04 -7.88
C VAL A 122 3.65 -10.76 -8.33
N PHE A 123 2.38 -10.89 -8.73
CA PHE A 123 1.53 -9.75 -9.05
C PHE A 123 0.29 -9.73 -8.17
N VAL A 124 -0.19 -8.52 -7.86
CA VAL A 124 -1.37 -8.32 -7.01
C VAL A 124 -2.38 -7.46 -7.76
N VAL A 125 -3.62 -7.95 -7.85
CA VAL A 125 -4.74 -7.17 -8.34
C VAL A 125 -5.78 -6.99 -7.24
N PRO A 126 -5.98 -5.76 -6.75
CA PRO A 126 -6.97 -5.52 -5.71
C PRO A 126 -8.39 -5.80 -6.18
N ARG A 127 -9.27 -6.09 -5.20
CA ARG A 127 -10.71 -6.20 -5.42
C ARG A 127 -11.26 -5.02 -6.23
N PHE A 128 -12.25 -5.28 -7.08
CA PHE A 128 -12.93 -4.31 -7.97
C PHE A 128 -12.10 -3.69 -9.09
N HIS A 129 -10.83 -4.05 -9.27
CA HIS A 129 -10.03 -3.55 -10.39
C HIS A 129 -10.23 -4.44 -11.61
N PRO A 130 -10.74 -3.93 -12.74
CA PRO A 130 -10.77 -4.68 -13.98
C PRO A 130 -9.35 -4.99 -14.44
N MET A 131 -9.15 -6.22 -14.88
CA MET A 131 -7.85 -6.71 -15.32
C MET A 131 -7.97 -7.67 -16.50
N ALA A 132 -6.88 -7.80 -17.22
CA ALA A 132 -6.67 -8.85 -18.21
C ALA A 132 -5.25 -9.41 -18.06
N GLN A 133 -5.13 -10.73 -18.10
CA GLN A 133 -3.85 -11.44 -18.14
C GLN A 133 -3.70 -12.09 -19.52
N MET A 134 -2.56 -11.86 -20.17
CA MET A 134 -2.32 -12.22 -21.57
C MET A 134 -1.03 -13.02 -21.67
N ALA A 135 -1.07 -14.12 -22.41
CA ALA A 135 0.10 -14.90 -22.78
C ALA A 135 0.69 -14.37 -24.10
N PHE A 136 2.02 -14.33 -24.19
CA PHE A 136 2.72 -14.04 -25.44
C PHE A 136 2.50 -15.14 -26.49
N ASN A 137 2.80 -14.85 -27.76
CA ASN A 137 2.67 -15.81 -28.86
C ASN A 137 3.71 -16.95 -28.78
N ASN A 138 4.77 -16.77 -28.01
CA ASN A 138 5.90 -17.70 -27.96
C ASN A 138 5.64 -18.88 -27.01
N ASN A 139 5.03 -18.63 -25.86
CA ASN A 139 4.90 -19.60 -24.77
C ASN A 139 3.54 -19.48 -24.07
N SER A 140 3.09 -20.58 -23.45
CA SER A 140 1.96 -20.54 -22.52
C SER A 140 2.33 -19.77 -21.26
N PHE A 141 1.34 -19.13 -20.63
CA PHE A 141 1.48 -18.42 -19.37
C PHE A 141 0.68 -19.14 -18.29
N VAL A 142 1.35 -19.71 -17.29
CA VAL A 142 0.73 -20.44 -16.19
C VAL A 142 1.06 -19.74 -14.88
N PHE A 143 0.01 -19.47 -14.09
CA PHE A 143 0.15 -18.86 -12.78
C PHE A 143 -0.76 -19.53 -11.76
N VAL A 144 -0.26 -19.60 -10.53
CA VAL A 144 -1.01 -20.05 -9.35
C VAL A 144 -1.16 -18.84 -8.46
N GLY A 145 -2.34 -18.64 -7.88
CA GLY A 145 -2.53 -17.52 -6.99
C GLY A 145 -3.41 -17.79 -5.80
N PHE A 146 -3.40 -16.82 -4.90
CA PHE A 146 -4.18 -16.77 -3.69
C PHE A 146 -5.23 -15.68 -3.83
N SER A 147 -6.47 -16.01 -3.49
CA SER A 147 -7.55 -15.04 -3.38
C SER A 147 -7.81 -14.77 -1.91
N THR A 148 -8.15 -13.52 -1.55
CA THR A 148 -8.49 -13.14 -0.18
C THR A 148 -9.89 -13.60 0.26
N THR A 149 -10.40 -14.71 -0.30
CA THR A 149 -11.66 -15.33 0.13
C THR A 149 -11.63 -16.85 -0.05
N THR A 150 -12.26 -17.58 0.87
CA THR A 150 -12.48 -19.05 0.75
C THR A 150 -13.84 -19.39 0.16
N LYS A 151 -14.69 -18.38 -0.06
CA LYS A 151 -16.02 -18.55 -0.66
C LYS A 151 -15.86 -18.82 -2.16
N LYS A 152 -16.89 -19.42 -2.78
CA LYS A 152 -16.96 -19.47 -4.23
C LYS A 152 -16.99 -18.03 -4.74
N HIS A 153 -15.91 -17.62 -5.39
CA HIS A 153 -15.80 -16.29 -5.99
C HIS A 153 -16.13 -16.41 -7.47
N HIS A 154 -16.91 -15.45 -7.97
CA HIS A 154 -17.36 -15.39 -9.35
C HIS A 154 -16.78 -14.12 -10.00
N PRO A 155 -15.66 -14.23 -10.73
CA PRO A 155 -15.16 -13.14 -11.56
C PRO A 155 -16.26 -12.63 -12.51
N GLN A 156 -16.32 -11.32 -12.68
CA GLN A 156 -17.29 -10.66 -13.56
C GLN A 156 -16.58 -10.26 -14.84
N TYR A 157 -16.91 -10.93 -15.94
CA TYR A 157 -16.28 -10.69 -17.24
C TYR A 157 -16.96 -9.53 -17.97
N LEU A 158 -16.18 -8.76 -18.73
CA LEU A 158 -16.65 -7.62 -19.52
C LEU A 158 -16.90 -8.01 -20.98
N THR A 159 -16.30 -9.09 -21.46
CA THR A 159 -16.44 -9.58 -22.84
C THR A 159 -16.67 -11.09 -22.90
N GLY A 160 -17.04 -11.58 -24.08
CA GLY A 160 -17.37 -12.98 -24.31
C GLY A 160 -18.72 -13.42 -23.75
N ARG A 161 -19.01 -14.72 -23.91
CA ARG A 161 -20.32 -15.30 -23.53
C ARG A 161 -20.66 -15.16 -22.05
N ALA A 162 -19.66 -15.06 -21.17
CA ALA A 162 -19.82 -14.82 -19.74
C ALA A 162 -19.88 -13.33 -19.35
N SER A 163 -19.89 -12.41 -20.32
CA SER A 163 -19.93 -10.98 -20.04
C SER A 163 -21.17 -10.58 -19.25
N VAL A 164 -20.98 -9.77 -18.21
CA VAL A 164 -22.07 -9.14 -17.44
C VAL A 164 -22.95 -8.25 -18.32
N LEU A 165 -22.42 -7.73 -19.43
CA LEU A 165 -23.21 -6.89 -20.33
C LEU A 165 -24.31 -7.71 -21.00
N ARG A 166 -24.15 -9.03 -21.13
CA ARG A 166 -25.18 -9.92 -21.70
C ARG A 166 -26.32 -10.22 -20.73
N THR A 167 -26.18 -9.88 -19.45
CA THR A 167 -27.25 -10.05 -18.45
C THR A 167 -28.12 -8.81 -18.28
N LEU A 168 -27.66 -7.66 -18.78
CA LEU A 168 -28.39 -6.39 -18.75
C LEU A 168 -29.44 -6.34 -19.87
N ASP A 169 -30.53 -5.61 -19.61
CA ASP A 169 -31.57 -5.38 -20.61
C ASP A 169 -31.01 -4.59 -21.81
N ARG A 170 -31.43 -4.97 -23.01
CA ARG A 170 -30.90 -4.40 -24.26
C ARG A 170 -31.19 -2.91 -24.38
N HIS A 171 -32.34 -2.45 -23.90
CA HIS A 171 -32.68 -1.02 -23.92
C HIS A 171 -31.82 -0.23 -22.94
N ILE A 172 -31.43 -0.83 -21.80
CA ILE A 172 -30.48 -0.20 -20.86
C ILE A 172 -29.12 -0.03 -21.51
N LEU A 173 -28.65 -1.04 -22.25
CA LEU A 173 -27.37 -0.97 -22.95
C LEU A 173 -27.41 0.05 -24.09
N GLU A 174 -28.46 0.02 -24.91
CA GLU A 174 -28.71 1.00 -25.98
C GLU A 174 -28.69 2.44 -25.44
N ALA A 175 -29.38 2.69 -24.32
CA ALA A 175 -29.39 4.01 -23.68
C ALA A 175 -28.03 4.38 -23.05
N SER A 176 -27.32 3.42 -22.44
CA SER A 176 -26.05 3.66 -21.75
C SER A 176 -24.90 3.92 -22.70
N PHE A 177 -24.83 3.17 -23.81
CA PHE A 177 -23.79 3.30 -24.84
C PHE A 177 -24.18 4.27 -25.95
N ASN A 178 -25.44 4.73 -25.99
CA ASN A 178 -25.99 5.60 -27.02
C ASN A 178 -25.79 5.05 -28.45
N VAL A 179 -26.11 3.76 -28.63
CA VAL A 179 -26.03 3.08 -29.93
C VAL A 179 -27.26 2.19 -30.14
N ALA A 180 -27.62 1.96 -31.40
CA ALA A 180 -28.76 1.12 -31.75
C ALA A 180 -28.62 -0.31 -31.20
N ASN A 181 -29.75 -0.92 -30.82
CA ASN A 181 -29.81 -2.30 -30.33
C ASN A 181 -29.09 -3.31 -31.25
N THR A 182 -29.24 -3.18 -32.57
CA THR A 182 -28.55 -4.03 -33.55
C THR A 182 -27.03 -3.94 -33.46
N THR A 183 -26.50 -2.75 -33.22
CA THR A 183 -25.07 -2.51 -33.03
C THR A 183 -24.59 -3.10 -31.70
N MET A 184 -25.35 -2.90 -30.61
CA MET A 184 -25.02 -3.55 -29.33
C MET A 184 -25.02 -5.08 -29.45
N GLN A 185 -25.99 -5.65 -30.17
CA GLN A 185 -26.05 -7.09 -30.40
C GLN A 185 -24.81 -7.59 -31.14
N GLN A 186 -24.40 -6.91 -32.22
CA GLN A 186 -23.18 -7.25 -32.96
C GLN A 186 -21.94 -7.22 -32.06
N ILE A 187 -21.80 -6.20 -31.20
CA ILE A 187 -20.67 -6.08 -30.27
C ILE A 187 -20.65 -7.23 -29.25
N LEU A 188 -21.80 -7.57 -28.67
CA LEU A 188 -21.90 -8.63 -27.64
C LEU A 188 -21.80 -10.05 -28.20
N GLU A 189 -22.10 -10.23 -29.48
CA GLU A 189 -22.05 -11.54 -30.16
C GLU A 189 -20.73 -11.77 -30.92
N ALA A 190 -19.93 -10.73 -31.14
CA ALA A 190 -18.65 -10.83 -31.85
C ALA A 190 -17.65 -11.78 -31.19
N GLN A 191 -17.64 -11.85 -29.85
CA GLN A 191 -16.76 -12.75 -29.11
C GLN A 191 -17.52 -14.04 -28.73
N GLY A 192 -17.21 -15.13 -29.43
CA GLY A 192 -17.81 -16.45 -29.24
C GLY A 192 -17.23 -17.25 -28.07
N ASP A 193 -16.05 -16.92 -27.57
CA ASP A 193 -15.49 -17.53 -26.36
C ASP A 193 -16.08 -16.93 -25.08
N SER A 194 -15.85 -17.58 -23.94
CA SER A 194 -16.49 -17.23 -22.66
C SER A 194 -15.55 -16.54 -21.68
N VAL A 195 -14.60 -17.29 -21.11
CA VAL A 195 -13.73 -16.82 -20.01
C VAL A 195 -12.30 -16.61 -20.48
N ILE A 196 -11.73 -17.61 -21.16
CA ILE A 196 -10.41 -17.53 -21.79
C ILE A 196 -10.59 -17.37 -23.29
N LEU A 197 -9.99 -16.35 -23.88
CA LEU A 197 -10.21 -15.92 -25.26
C LEU A 197 -8.93 -16.07 -26.06
N GLU A 198 -9.05 -16.28 -27.36
CA GLU A 198 -7.94 -16.08 -28.29
C GLU A 198 -7.61 -14.58 -28.34
N CYS A 199 -6.33 -14.24 -28.23
CA CYS A 199 -5.83 -12.87 -28.28
C CYS A 199 -4.40 -12.86 -28.82
N THR A 200 -4.26 -13.17 -30.11
CA THR A 200 -2.96 -13.19 -30.77
C THR A 200 -2.32 -11.80 -30.68
N SER A 201 -1.07 -11.75 -30.23
CA SER A 201 -0.27 -10.52 -30.13
C SER A 201 -0.73 -9.47 -29.10
N CYS A 202 -1.74 -9.76 -28.27
CA CYS A 202 -2.24 -8.78 -27.29
C CYS A 202 -1.21 -8.49 -26.18
N ALA A 203 -0.44 -9.49 -25.75
CA ALA A 203 0.64 -9.28 -24.80
C ALA A 203 1.78 -8.45 -25.42
N GLU A 204 2.12 -8.72 -26.69
CA GLU A 204 3.13 -7.97 -27.45
C GLU A 204 2.74 -6.51 -27.61
N GLU A 205 1.46 -6.24 -27.90
CA GLU A 205 0.93 -4.88 -28.00
C GLU A 205 0.98 -4.14 -26.65
N GLU A 206 0.54 -4.78 -25.56
CA GLU A 206 0.61 -4.18 -24.22
C GLU A 206 2.06 -3.95 -23.76
N LYS A 207 2.99 -4.84 -24.12
CA LYS A 207 4.42 -4.65 -23.88
C LYS A 207 4.95 -3.43 -24.64
N ARG A 208 4.63 -3.30 -25.92
CA ARG A 208 5.03 -2.14 -26.74
C ARG A 208 4.49 -0.84 -26.15
N LEU A 209 3.21 -0.81 -25.77
CA LEU A 209 2.59 0.37 -25.14
C LEU A 209 3.28 0.74 -23.82
N MET A 210 3.66 -0.24 -23.00
CA MET A 210 4.40 0.00 -21.77
C MET A 210 5.81 0.57 -22.04
N GLU A 211 6.52 0.02 -23.02
CA GLU A 211 7.85 0.50 -23.41
C GLU A 211 7.79 1.93 -23.98
N GLU A 212 6.76 2.24 -24.78
CA GLU A 212 6.50 3.59 -25.28
C GLU A 212 6.15 4.59 -24.16
N GLU A 213 5.35 4.18 -23.17
CA GLU A 213 5.03 5.01 -22.00
C GLU A 213 6.31 5.32 -21.19
N LYS A 214 7.14 4.30 -20.91
CA LYS A 214 8.43 4.50 -20.22
C LYS A 214 9.38 5.40 -20.98
N TRP A 215 9.50 5.20 -22.29
CA TRP A 215 10.34 6.05 -23.14
C TRP A 215 9.91 7.52 -23.08
N ARG A 216 8.60 7.80 -23.10
CA ARG A 216 8.08 9.17 -22.98
C ARG A 216 8.39 9.78 -21.62
N GLU A 217 8.22 9.02 -20.53
CA GLU A 217 8.57 9.47 -19.18
C GLU A 217 10.07 9.77 -19.03
N GLU A 218 10.94 8.92 -19.59
CA GLU A 218 12.39 9.14 -19.61
C GLU A 218 12.79 10.36 -20.45
N GLU A 219 12.19 10.55 -21.62
CA GLU A 219 12.44 11.72 -22.48
C GLU A 219 11.97 13.02 -21.81
N GLU A 220 10.82 13.02 -21.14
CA GLU A 220 10.35 14.16 -20.36
C GLU A 220 11.27 14.46 -19.17
N ALA A 221 11.78 13.43 -18.49
CA ALA A 221 12.74 13.59 -17.41
C ALA A 221 14.06 14.19 -17.90
N LYS A 222 14.61 13.68 -19.01
CA LYS A 222 15.83 14.23 -19.63
C LYS A 222 15.66 15.69 -20.06
N LYS A 223 14.51 16.05 -20.63
CA LYS A 223 14.22 17.46 -21.00
C LYS A 223 14.18 18.37 -19.79
N LYS A 224 13.60 17.92 -18.67
CA LYS A 224 13.59 18.69 -17.42
C LYS A 224 14.99 18.86 -16.86
N GLU A 225 15.78 17.78 -16.83
CA GLU A 225 17.18 17.83 -16.38
C GLU A 225 18.04 18.75 -17.27
N GLU A 226 17.85 18.71 -18.59
CA GLU A 226 18.54 19.61 -19.52
C GLU A 226 18.10 21.07 -19.33
N GLU A 227 16.82 21.33 -19.08
CA GLU A 227 16.31 22.68 -18.80
C GLU A 227 16.87 23.23 -17.48
N GLU A 228 16.94 22.41 -16.43
CA GLU A 228 17.56 22.77 -15.14
C GLU A 228 19.04 23.06 -15.31
N ARG A 229 19.79 22.19 -16.00
CA ARG A 229 21.21 22.42 -16.29
C ARG A 229 21.44 23.73 -17.06
N ARG A 230 20.56 24.04 -18.03
CA ARG A 230 20.66 25.31 -18.79
C ARG A 230 20.41 26.53 -17.90
N LYS A 231 19.49 26.44 -16.93
CA LYS A 231 19.25 27.51 -15.95
C LYS A 231 20.46 27.70 -15.04
N GLU A 232 21.03 26.61 -14.51
CA GLU A 232 22.24 26.66 -13.69
C GLU A 232 23.44 27.24 -14.45
N GLU A 233 23.64 26.86 -15.72
CA GLU A 233 24.70 27.41 -16.56
C GLU A 233 24.49 28.91 -16.85
N GLU A 234 23.25 29.34 -17.08
CA GLU A 234 22.92 30.76 -17.27
C GLU A 234 23.14 31.57 -15.99
N GLU A 235 22.76 31.04 -14.83
CA GLU A 235 23.02 31.66 -13.52
C GLU A 235 24.52 31.73 -13.22
N ALA A 236 25.27 30.66 -13.47
CA ALA A 236 26.72 30.63 -13.32
C ALA A 236 27.41 31.66 -14.23
N ARG A 237 26.95 31.81 -15.48
CA ARG A 237 27.47 32.82 -16.41
C ARG A 237 27.20 34.24 -15.91
N LYS A 238 25.98 34.51 -15.41
CA LYS A 238 25.64 35.83 -14.82
C LYS A 238 26.51 36.13 -13.60
N ALA A 239 26.72 35.14 -12.72
CA ALA A 239 27.58 35.30 -11.55
C ALA A 239 29.05 35.51 -11.92
N GLU A 240 29.56 34.85 -12.96
CA GLU A 240 30.92 35.08 -13.46
C GLU A 240 31.07 36.47 -14.08
N GLU A 241 30.08 36.92 -14.87
CA GLU A 241 30.06 38.26 -15.46
C GLU A 241 30.05 39.35 -14.38
N GLU A 242 29.20 39.21 -13.36
CA GLU A 242 29.16 40.13 -12.21
C GLU A 242 30.50 40.15 -11.43
N ARG A 243 31.14 38.98 -11.27
CA ARG A 243 32.45 38.91 -10.61
C ARG A 243 33.53 39.62 -11.43
N ARG A 244 33.53 39.44 -12.76
CA ARG A 244 34.48 40.13 -13.66
C ARG A 244 34.27 41.64 -13.65
N GLU A 245 33.02 42.10 -13.58
CA GLU A 245 32.71 43.53 -13.48
C GLU A 245 33.25 44.12 -12.17
N LYS A 246 33.03 43.44 -11.03
CA LYS A 246 33.59 43.84 -9.73
C LYS A 246 35.12 43.84 -9.72
N GLU A 247 35.76 42.81 -10.26
CA GLU A 247 37.22 42.72 -10.40
C GLU A 247 37.78 43.86 -11.27
N ALA A 248 37.10 44.20 -12.38
CA ALA A 248 37.49 45.30 -13.25
C ALA A 248 37.29 46.67 -12.60
N GLU A 249 36.21 46.87 -11.84
CA GLU A 249 35.97 48.09 -11.08
C GLU A 249 37.04 48.28 -9.98
N GLU A 250 37.36 47.22 -9.23
CA GLU A 250 38.46 47.26 -8.25
C GLU A 250 39.81 47.57 -8.90
N ALA A 251 40.10 46.98 -10.06
CA ALA A 251 41.34 47.25 -10.79
C ALA A 251 41.43 48.72 -11.21
N ARG A 252 40.35 49.31 -11.75
CA ARG A 252 40.30 50.73 -12.09
C ARG A 252 40.55 51.63 -10.88
N LYS A 253 39.90 51.34 -9.74
CA LYS A 253 40.13 52.10 -8.49
C LYS A 253 41.59 52.04 -8.03
N ARG A 254 42.24 50.88 -8.17
CA ARG A 254 43.67 50.72 -7.84
C ARG A 254 44.57 51.48 -8.80
N GLU A 255 44.28 51.44 -10.11
CA GLU A 255 45.03 52.21 -11.12
C GLU A 255 44.90 53.73 -10.86
N GLU A 256 43.69 54.22 -10.60
CA GLU A 256 43.45 55.63 -10.24
C GLU A 256 44.18 56.03 -8.95
N GLU A 257 44.21 55.16 -7.92
CA GLU A 257 44.95 55.43 -6.69
C GLU A 257 46.47 55.45 -6.89
N GLU A 258 47.01 54.51 -7.69
CA GLU A 258 48.44 54.51 -8.05
C GLU A 258 48.82 55.73 -8.87
N GLU A 259 47.99 56.14 -9.82
CA GLU A 259 48.23 57.34 -10.62
C GLU A 259 48.23 58.59 -9.74
N ARG A 260 47.27 58.70 -8.81
CA ARG A 260 47.25 59.79 -7.82
C ARG A 260 48.53 59.83 -6.96
N LYS A 261 49.01 58.67 -6.50
CA LYS A 261 50.26 58.58 -5.73
C LYS A 261 51.48 59.01 -6.56
N ARG A 262 51.56 58.60 -7.83
CA ARG A 262 52.64 59.03 -8.74
C ARG A 262 52.62 60.53 -8.97
N GLN A 263 51.44 61.11 -9.19
CA GLN A 263 51.28 62.57 -9.36
C GLN A 263 51.69 63.32 -8.08
N GLU A 264 51.36 62.80 -6.90
CA GLU A 264 51.77 63.39 -5.62
C GLU A 264 53.29 63.29 -5.39
N GLU A 265 53.92 62.17 -5.74
CA GLU A 265 55.36 61.96 -5.64
C GLU A 265 56.13 62.85 -6.63
N GLU A 266 55.69 62.96 -7.87
CA GLU A 266 56.27 63.85 -8.88
C GLU A 266 56.12 65.34 -8.46
N ALA A 267 55.00 65.71 -7.84
CA ALA A 267 54.82 67.05 -7.28
C ALA A 267 55.80 67.33 -6.12
N LYS A 268 56.05 66.35 -5.25
CA LYS A 268 57.04 66.46 -4.16
C LYS A 268 58.47 66.59 -4.69
N GLU A 269 58.84 65.80 -5.70
CA GLU A 269 60.16 65.92 -6.34
C GLU A 269 60.36 67.29 -6.98
N LYS A 270 59.37 67.80 -7.72
CA LYS A 270 59.42 69.16 -8.29
C LYS A 270 59.53 70.24 -7.22
N GLU A 271 58.85 70.05 -6.08
CA GLU A 271 58.95 70.99 -4.95
C GLU A 271 60.34 70.94 -4.29
N GLU A 272 60.91 69.75 -4.08
CA GLU A 272 62.26 69.59 -3.56
C GLU A 272 63.32 70.16 -4.51
N GLU A 273 63.20 69.92 -5.81
CA GLU A 273 64.11 70.47 -6.82
C GLU A 273 64.06 72.00 -6.80
N ARG A 274 62.86 72.58 -6.73
CA ARG A 274 62.68 74.03 -6.60
C ARG A 274 63.35 74.58 -5.33
N LYS A 275 63.24 73.88 -4.20
CA LYS A 275 63.91 74.27 -2.94
C LYS A 275 65.44 74.20 -3.06
N ARG A 276 65.98 73.18 -3.74
CA ARG A 276 67.43 73.07 -4.00
C ARG A 276 67.94 74.20 -4.89
N GLN A 277 67.21 74.51 -5.97
CA GLN A 277 67.54 75.63 -6.86
C GLN A 277 67.49 76.97 -6.12
N GLU A 278 66.50 77.17 -5.23
CA GLU A 278 66.40 78.37 -4.41
C GLU A 278 67.55 78.48 -3.39
N GLU A 279 67.97 77.37 -2.77
CA GLU A 279 69.11 77.34 -1.85
C GLU A 279 70.43 77.59 -2.59
N GLU A 280 70.61 77.02 -3.78
CA GLU A 280 71.79 77.26 -4.62
C GLU A 280 71.85 78.72 -5.10
N ALA A 281 70.73 79.31 -5.50
CA ALA A 281 70.63 80.72 -5.85
C ALA A 281 71.00 81.62 -4.66
N LYS A 282 70.53 81.31 -3.45
CA LYS A 282 70.89 82.03 -2.21
C LYS A 282 72.39 81.93 -1.91
N ARG A 283 73.02 80.77 -2.14
CA ARG A 283 74.48 80.61 -1.97
C ARG A 283 75.26 81.42 -3.00
N GLN A 284 74.81 81.45 -4.25
CA GLN A 284 75.42 82.27 -5.30
C GLN A 284 75.27 83.77 -4.99
N GLU A 285 74.09 84.19 -4.50
CA GLU A 285 73.83 85.57 -4.11
C GLU A 285 74.67 86.00 -2.89
N GLU A 286 74.87 85.10 -1.90
CA GLU A 286 75.77 85.36 -0.77
C GLU A 286 77.25 85.43 -1.19
N GLU A 287 77.68 84.61 -2.15
CA GLU A 287 79.04 84.68 -2.72
C GLU A 287 79.26 85.98 -3.50
N ILE A 288 78.26 86.41 -4.28
CA ILE A 288 78.27 87.70 -4.98
C ILE A 288 78.29 88.85 -3.97
N ARG A 289 77.51 88.78 -2.89
CA ARG A 289 77.51 89.81 -1.82
C ARG A 289 78.86 89.91 -1.12
N ARG A 290 79.55 88.80 -0.85
CA ARG A 290 80.92 88.81 -0.31
C ARG A 290 81.94 89.44 -1.26
N ARG A 291 81.83 89.19 -2.56
CA ARG A 291 82.69 89.83 -3.58
C ARG A 291 82.38 91.33 -3.74
N GLN A 292 81.11 91.72 -3.61
CA GLN A 292 80.68 93.12 -3.64
C GLN A 292 81.07 93.88 -2.37
N GLU A 293 81.06 93.26 -1.18
CA GLU A 293 81.57 93.85 0.06
C GLU A 293 83.11 94.02 0.04
N GLU A 294 83.86 93.13 -0.62
CA GLU A 294 85.30 93.32 -0.89
C GLU A 294 85.58 94.44 -1.91
N GLU A 295 84.69 94.65 -2.89
CA GLU A 295 84.83 95.71 -3.91
C GLU A 295 84.33 97.09 -3.43
N GLU A 296 83.26 97.14 -2.62
CA GLU A 296 82.72 98.37 -2.03
C GLU A 296 83.62 98.96 -0.93
N ALA A 297 84.47 98.17 -0.26
CA ALA A 297 85.50 98.69 0.64
C ALA A 297 86.62 99.46 -0.09
N ARG A 298 86.69 99.39 -1.43
CA ARG A 298 87.70 100.07 -2.26
C ARG A 298 87.15 101.17 -3.17
N LYS A 299 85.83 101.36 -3.23
CA LYS A 299 85.17 102.42 -4.03
C LYS A 299 84.15 103.21 -3.21
N ARG A 300 84.56 103.66 -2.02
CA ARG A 300 83.90 104.73 -1.25
C ARG A 300 84.89 105.84 -0.91
N GLN A 301 85.61 106.29 -1.94
CA GLN A 301 86.20 107.62 -2.05
C GLN A 301 86.08 108.06 -3.52
N GLU A 302 84.85 108.35 -3.95
CA GLU A 302 84.55 109.34 -5.00
C GLU A 302 83.02 109.50 -5.05
N GLU A 303 82.58 110.45 -4.23
CA GLU A 303 81.26 111.09 -4.21
C GLU A 303 80.82 111.50 -5.62
N GLU A 304 79.57 111.17 -5.99
CA GLU A 304 78.45 112.11 -5.96
C GLU A 304 78.45 113.06 -7.18
N GLU A 305 77.60 112.79 -8.17
CA GLU A 305 76.91 113.90 -8.84
C GLU A 305 75.63 113.41 -9.55
N ILE A 306 74.53 114.00 -9.09
CA ILE A 306 73.41 114.44 -9.93
C ILE A 306 72.36 113.37 -10.26
N ARG A 307 71.43 113.22 -9.32
CA ARG A 307 70.12 113.90 -9.40
C ARG A 307 69.65 114.16 -10.84
N ARG A 308 69.00 113.19 -11.47
CA ARG A 308 68.05 113.42 -12.58
C ARG A 308 67.26 112.16 -12.85
N ARG A 309 66.08 112.04 -12.22
CA ARG A 309 64.86 111.37 -12.69
C ARG A 309 63.81 111.37 -11.58
N GLN A 310 63.59 112.54 -10.97
CA GLN A 310 62.27 112.88 -10.47
C GLN A 310 61.54 113.49 -11.66
N GLU A 311 60.79 112.67 -12.37
CA GLU A 311 59.66 113.07 -13.25
C GLU A 311 58.94 111.88 -13.93
N GLU A 312 59.17 110.61 -13.52
CA GLU A 312 58.37 109.45 -13.99
C GLU A 312 57.55 108.76 -12.87
N GLU A 313 57.67 109.17 -11.60
CA GLU A 313 57.12 108.42 -10.45
C GLU A 313 55.69 108.80 -10.03
N GLU A 314 55.07 109.82 -10.65
CA GLU A 314 53.73 110.30 -10.25
C GLU A 314 52.60 109.78 -11.18
N GLU A 315 52.87 109.47 -12.45
CA GLU A 315 51.86 108.91 -13.37
C GLU A 315 51.72 107.37 -13.25
N GLU A 316 52.72 106.68 -12.69
CA GLU A 316 52.68 105.23 -12.43
C GLU A 316 51.91 104.88 -11.14
N ARG A 317 51.92 105.77 -10.14
CA ARG A 317 51.24 105.56 -8.84
C ARG A 317 49.71 105.62 -8.95
N GLU A 318 49.14 106.49 -9.80
CA GLU A 318 47.68 106.56 -10.01
C GLU A 318 47.13 105.37 -10.81
N ARG A 319 47.88 104.84 -11.79
CA ARG A 319 47.50 103.61 -12.53
C ARG A 319 47.63 102.35 -11.69
N GLN A 320 48.57 102.30 -10.75
CA GLN A 320 48.73 101.16 -9.83
C GLN A 320 47.64 101.11 -8.75
N GLU A 321 47.17 102.26 -8.22
CA GLU A 321 46.07 102.28 -7.24
C GLU A 321 44.70 101.93 -7.84
N ALA A 322 44.42 102.31 -9.08
CA ALA A 322 43.17 101.94 -9.76
C ALA A 322 43.09 100.44 -10.11
N ARG A 323 44.23 99.82 -10.49
CA ARG A 323 44.32 98.40 -10.82
C ARG A 323 44.21 97.49 -9.59
N LYS A 324 44.82 97.89 -8.46
CA LYS A 324 44.71 97.18 -7.17
C LYS A 324 43.27 97.12 -6.65
N ARG A 325 42.49 98.21 -6.78
CA ARG A 325 41.08 98.25 -6.37
C ARG A 325 40.14 97.41 -7.23
N GLN A 326 40.54 97.07 -8.46
CA GLN A 326 39.77 96.22 -9.36
C GLN A 326 40.16 94.75 -9.20
N GLU A 327 41.45 94.44 -9.03
CA GLU A 327 41.95 93.10 -8.66
C GLU A 327 41.41 92.65 -7.29
N GLU A 328 41.38 93.51 -6.25
CA GLU A 328 40.79 93.16 -4.95
C GLU A 328 39.29 92.83 -5.04
N LYS A 329 38.52 93.50 -5.92
CA LYS A 329 37.09 93.22 -6.09
C LYS A 329 36.83 91.95 -6.89
N GLU A 330 37.66 91.64 -7.89
CA GLU A 330 37.59 90.38 -8.64
C GLU A 330 38.05 89.19 -7.78
N GLU A 331 39.07 89.37 -6.95
CA GLU A 331 39.53 88.33 -6.01
C GLU A 331 38.51 88.06 -4.90
N GLU A 332 37.88 89.10 -4.34
CA GLU A 332 36.81 88.94 -3.35
C GLU A 332 35.55 88.31 -3.97
N ALA A 333 35.24 88.59 -5.25
CA ALA A 333 34.15 87.93 -5.97
C ALA A 333 34.45 86.45 -6.26
N ALA A 334 35.67 86.14 -6.71
CA ALA A 334 36.11 84.77 -6.97
C ALA A 334 36.18 83.93 -5.69
N GLN A 335 36.59 84.51 -4.56
CA GLN A 335 36.58 83.83 -3.25
C GLN A 335 35.15 83.51 -2.80
N ARG A 336 34.18 84.42 -3.00
CA ARG A 336 32.78 84.17 -2.65
C ARG A 336 32.13 83.10 -3.52
N GLU A 337 32.46 83.07 -4.81
CA GLU A 337 31.96 82.06 -5.74
C GLU A 337 32.56 80.67 -5.46
N ALA A 338 33.86 80.60 -5.14
CA ALA A 338 34.52 79.36 -4.73
C ALA A 338 34.02 78.85 -3.36
N GLU A 339 33.74 79.74 -2.41
CA GLU A 339 33.16 79.36 -1.10
C GLU A 339 31.72 78.86 -1.26
N GLN A 340 30.92 79.48 -2.14
CA GLN A 340 29.57 79.01 -2.44
C GLN A 340 29.59 77.65 -3.14
N ALA A 341 30.49 77.44 -4.10
CA ALA A 341 30.66 76.16 -4.78
C ALA A 341 31.07 75.02 -3.81
N ARG A 342 32.01 75.26 -2.88
CA ARG A 342 32.37 74.26 -1.85
C ARG A 342 31.19 73.92 -0.93
N ARG A 343 30.36 74.90 -0.57
CA ARG A 343 29.17 74.66 0.27
C ARG A 343 28.12 73.83 -0.46
N GLU A 344 27.89 74.09 -1.74
CA GLU A 344 26.97 73.30 -2.57
C GLU A 344 27.48 71.87 -2.80
N GLU A 345 28.80 71.68 -2.94
CA GLU A 345 29.42 70.36 -3.06
C GLU A 345 29.34 69.55 -1.74
N GLU A 346 29.66 70.15 -0.59
CA GLU A 346 29.50 69.52 0.73
C GLU A 346 28.03 69.16 1.02
N GLU A 347 27.07 70.02 0.66
CA GLU A 347 25.65 69.75 0.85
C GLU A 347 25.16 68.62 -0.08
N ALA A 348 25.68 68.56 -1.31
CA ALA A 348 25.39 67.48 -2.25
C ALA A 348 26.00 66.14 -1.83
N GLU A 349 27.20 66.13 -1.26
CA GLU A 349 27.84 64.92 -0.72
C GLU A 349 27.06 64.40 0.51
N LYS A 350 26.65 65.29 1.41
CA LYS A 350 25.86 64.93 2.58
C LYS A 350 24.50 64.33 2.20
N ARG A 351 23.83 64.87 1.18
CA ARG A 351 22.58 64.30 0.65
C ARG A 351 22.77 62.90 0.05
N ARG A 352 23.89 62.66 -0.65
CA ARG A 352 24.20 61.32 -1.17
C ARG A 352 24.47 60.31 -0.06
N GLN A 353 25.18 60.72 1.00
CA GLN A 353 25.42 59.86 2.16
C GLN A 353 24.11 59.53 2.90
N GLU A 354 23.23 60.51 3.09
CA GLU A 354 21.90 60.30 3.69
C GLU A 354 21.01 59.38 2.83
N GLU A 355 21.05 59.50 1.50
CA GLU A 355 20.30 58.65 0.57
C GLU A 355 20.86 57.21 0.54
N GLU A 356 22.18 57.03 0.59
CA GLU A 356 22.81 55.71 0.66
C GLU A 356 22.52 55.02 2.01
N GLU A 357 22.55 55.75 3.12
CA GLU A 357 22.20 55.23 4.44
C GLU A 357 20.70 54.85 4.50
N ALA A 358 19.83 55.68 3.93
CA ALA A 358 18.40 55.36 3.80
C ALA A 358 18.17 54.08 2.98
N ARG A 359 18.89 53.89 1.87
CA ARG A 359 18.80 52.69 1.03
C ARG A 359 19.27 51.44 1.78
N ARG A 360 20.39 51.52 2.52
CA ARG A 360 20.87 50.42 3.36
C ARG A 360 19.86 50.03 4.44
N GLN A 361 19.23 51.02 5.09
CA GLN A 361 18.18 50.76 6.09
C GLN A 361 16.92 50.15 5.47
N GLU A 362 16.59 50.47 4.21
CA GLU A 362 15.46 49.87 3.50
C GLU A 362 15.76 48.42 3.08
N GLU A 363 16.95 48.16 2.55
CA GLU A 363 17.43 46.80 2.22
C GLU A 363 17.47 45.89 3.47
N GLU A 364 17.95 46.39 4.61
CA GLU A 364 18.00 45.64 5.87
C GLU A 364 16.58 45.34 6.42
N LYS A 365 15.63 46.28 6.24
CA LYS A 365 14.22 46.05 6.60
C LYS A 365 13.54 45.04 5.68
N GLU A 366 13.84 45.07 4.39
CA GLU A 366 13.31 44.09 3.43
C GLU A 366 13.88 42.70 3.71
N GLU A 367 15.17 42.59 4.03
CA GLU A 367 15.80 41.33 4.42
C GLU A 367 15.22 40.80 5.75
N ALA A 368 15.01 41.67 6.75
CA ALA A 368 14.35 41.30 8.00
C ALA A 368 12.91 40.81 7.76
N ARG A 369 12.16 41.44 6.85
CA ARG A 369 10.80 41.02 6.50
C ARG A 369 10.79 39.68 5.75
N ARG A 370 11.75 39.43 4.87
CA ARG A 370 11.92 38.13 4.20
C ARG A 370 12.22 37.02 5.21
N ARG A 371 13.14 37.26 6.15
CA ARG A 371 13.46 36.29 7.22
C ARG A 371 12.25 35.98 8.10
N GLN A 372 11.46 37.00 8.48
CA GLN A 372 10.21 36.79 9.23
C GLN A 372 9.20 35.97 8.42
N GLN A 373 9.05 36.25 7.13
CA GLN A 373 8.13 35.51 6.26
C GLN A 373 8.58 34.05 6.07
N GLU A 374 9.87 33.80 5.92
CA GLU A 374 10.43 32.45 5.87
C GLU A 374 10.19 31.69 7.19
N GLU A 375 10.45 32.32 8.34
CA GLU A 375 10.22 31.72 9.66
C GLU A 375 8.73 31.40 9.91
N GLU A 376 7.81 32.29 9.53
CA GLU A 376 6.37 32.04 9.58
C GLU A 376 5.95 30.88 8.67
N THR A 377 6.51 30.78 7.45
CA THR A 377 6.21 29.66 6.55
C THR A 377 6.76 28.34 7.06
N GLU A 378 7.95 28.34 7.68
CA GLU A 378 8.52 27.15 8.29
C GLU A 378 7.70 26.71 9.51
N GLU A 379 7.28 27.65 10.36
CA GLU A 379 6.42 27.37 11.51
C GLU A 379 5.05 26.84 11.07
N ALA A 380 4.45 27.41 10.02
CA ALA A 380 3.21 26.92 9.43
C ALA A 380 3.36 25.48 8.91
N ARG A 381 4.47 25.18 8.21
CA ARG A 381 4.76 23.81 7.72
C ARG A 381 4.94 22.83 8.87
N ARG A 382 5.66 23.21 9.93
CA ARG A 382 5.83 22.37 11.13
C ARG A 382 4.49 22.08 11.82
N ARG A 383 3.60 23.08 11.94
CA ARG A 383 2.25 22.88 12.50
C ARG A 383 1.40 21.94 11.63
N GLU A 384 1.49 22.06 10.31
CA GLU A 384 0.78 21.18 9.37
C GLU A 384 1.31 19.73 9.45
N GLU A 385 2.63 19.55 9.55
CA GLU A 385 3.25 18.24 9.76
C GLU A 385 2.85 17.61 11.11
N GLU A 386 2.85 18.38 12.20
CA GLU A 386 2.39 17.92 13.51
C GLU A 386 0.89 17.53 13.51
N GLU A 387 0.03 18.34 12.87
CA GLU A 387 -1.38 17.99 12.69
C GLU A 387 -1.55 16.72 11.84
N ALA A 388 -0.77 16.56 10.77
CA ALA A 388 -0.82 15.37 9.93
C ALA A 388 -0.41 14.11 10.72
N VAL A 389 0.63 14.19 11.55
CA VAL A 389 1.04 13.11 12.45
C VAL A 389 -0.06 12.79 13.45
N LYS A 390 -0.70 13.80 14.06
CA LYS A 390 -1.80 13.58 15.01
C LYS A 390 -3.01 12.92 14.34
N ARG A 391 -3.37 13.32 13.12
CA ARG A 391 -4.45 12.69 12.33
C ARG A 391 -4.13 11.23 12.01
N GLN A 392 -2.88 10.92 11.66
CA GLN A 392 -2.44 9.54 11.43
C GLN A 392 -2.56 8.69 12.71
N GLN A 393 -2.15 9.23 13.87
CA GLN A 393 -2.28 8.54 15.15
C GLN A 393 -3.75 8.29 15.55
N GLU A 394 -4.64 9.27 15.35
CA GLU A 394 -6.07 9.10 15.59
C GLU A 394 -6.69 8.04 14.65
N GLU A 395 -6.30 8.04 13.37
CA GLU A 395 -6.79 7.04 12.42
C GLU A 395 -6.28 5.63 12.77
N GLU A 396 -5.03 5.50 13.20
CA GLU A 396 -4.46 4.23 13.67
C GLU A 396 -5.17 3.73 14.93
N ALA A 397 -5.43 4.62 15.90
CA ALA A 397 -6.18 4.28 17.11
C ALA A 397 -7.61 3.83 16.79
N GLN A 398 -8.29 4.49 15.85
CA GLN A 398 -9.62 4.08 15.38
C GLN A 398 -9.59 2.71 14.67
N ARG A 399 -8.57 2.46 13.84
CA ARG A 399 -8.39 1.15 13.19
C ARG A 399 -8.12 0.04 14.21
N GLU A 400 -7.33 0.32 15.24
CA GLU A 400 -7.08 -0.65 16.30
C GLU A 400 -8.35 -0.93 17.13
N ALA A 401 -9.14 0.10 17.44
CA ALA A 401 -10.43 -0.07 18.12
C ALA A 401 -11.40 -0.94 17.31
N ARG A 402 -11.54 -0.70 15.99
CA ARG A 402 -12.35 -1.54 15.10
C ARG A 402 -11.86 -2.98 15.06
N ARG A 403 -10.54 -3.20 15.01
CA ARG A 403 -9.96 -4.55 15.03
C ARG A 403 -10.31 -5.28 16.34
N ARG A 404 -10.24 -4.59 17.48
CA ARG A 404 -10.63 -5.17 18.78
C ARG A 404 -12.12 -5.51 18.84
N GLU A 405 -12.97 -4.70 18.24
CA GLU A 405 -14.41 -4.96 18.14
C GLU A 405 -14.72 -6.17 17.26
N GLU A 406 -14.08 -6.29 16.09
CA GLU A 406 -14.19 -7.45 15.20
C GLU A 406 -13.65 -8.74 15.87
N GLU A 407 -12.53 -8.65 16.60
CA GLU A 407 -11.99 -9.76 17.38
C GLU A 407 -12.93 -10.18 18.52
N ALA A 408 -13.60 -9.24 19.17
CA ALA A 408 -14.60 -9.54 20.20
C ALA A 408 -15.87 -10.17 19.60
N GLU A 409 -16.34 -9.69 18.45
CA GLU A 409 -17.50 -10.24 17.75
C GLU A 409 -17.23 -11.67 17.27
N THR A 410 -16.03 -11.94 16.74
CA THR A 410 -15.64 -13.29 16.32
C THR A 410 -15.54 -14.26 17.49
N ARG A 411 -15.00 -13.83 18.64
CA ARG A 411 -15.01 -14.63 19.88
C ARG A 411 -16.42 -14.95 20.35
N ARG A 412 -17.33 -13.97 20.39
CA ARG A 412 -18.75 -14.21 20.75
C ARG A 412 -19.41 -15.23 19.83
N LYS A 413 -19.18 -15.16 18.52
CA LYS A 413 -19.70 -16.14 17.56
C LYS A 413 -19.14 -17.54 17.79
N GLN A 414 -17.86 -17.66 18.17
CA GLN A 414 -17.25 -18.95 18.51
C GLN A 414 -17.86 -19.53 19.78
N GLU A 415 -18.03 -18.72 20.83
CA GLU A 415 -18.67 -19.14 22.08
C GLU A 415 -20.12 -19.57 21.86
N GLU A 416 -20.88 -18.85 21.02
CA GLU A 416 -22.26 -19.20 20.66
C GLU A 416 -22.32 -20.49 19.83
N GLU A 417 -21.41 -20.69 18.86
CA GLU A 417 -21.34 -21.94 18.10
C GLU A 417 -20.94 -23.14 18.96
N GLU A 418 -20.03 -22.94 19.93
CA GLU A 418 -19.64 -23.98 20.88
C GLU A 418 -20.79 -24.34 21.83
N ALA A 419 -21.49 -23.35 22.37
CA ALA A 419 -22.67 -23.56 23.19
C ALA A 419 -23.75 -24.35 22.42
N ARG A 420 -24.00 -24.01 21.15
CA ARG A 420 -24.97 -24.72 20.32
C ARG A 420 -24.56 -26.18 20.08
N ARG A 421 -23.27 -26.45 19.84
CA ARG A 421 -22.77 -27.83 19.70
C ARG A 421 -22.94 -28.64 20.97
N GLN A 422 -22.67 -28.04 22.14
CA GLN A 422 -22.88 -28.70 23.42
C GLN A 422 -24.37 -29.00 23.68
N GLU A 423 -25.26 -28.13 23.23
CA GLU A 423 -26.71 -28.37 23.33
C GLU A 423 -27.17 -29.48 22.38
N GLU A 424 -26.72 -29.47 21.12
CA GLU A 424 -26.97 -30.54 20.15
C GLU A 424 -26.47 -31.91 20.67
N GLU A 425 -25.28 -31.96 21.27
CA GLU A 425 -24.71 -33.19 21.85
C GLU A 425 -25.50 -33.69 23.06
N LYS A 426 -26.00 -32.77 23.92
CA LYS A 426 -26.89 -33.13 25.04
C LYS A 426 -28.23 -33.66 24.55
N GLU A 427 -28.78 -33.07 23.49
CA GLU A 427 -30.03 -33.55 22.89
C GLU A 427 -29.85 -34.94 22.26
N GLU A 428 -28.75 -35.17 21.55
CA GLU A 428 -28.41 -36.47 20.98
C GLU A 428 -28.22 -37.53 22.09
N ALA A 429 -27.54 -37.18 23.18
CA ALA A 429 -27.38 -38.07 24.33
C ALA A 429 -28.74 -38.45 24.97
N ARG A 430 -29.66 -37.49 25.10
CA ARG A 430 -31.03 -37.76 25.58
C ARG A 430 -31.81 -38.67 24.64
N ARG A 431 -31.69 -38.49 23.32
CA ARG A 431 -32.34 -39.36 22.33
C ARG A 431 -31.80 -40.79 22.42
N ARG A 432 -30.48 -40.96 22.54
CA ARG A 432 -29.87 -42.29 22.73
C ARG A 432 -30.35 -42.98 24.01
N GLN A 433 -30.47 -42.24 25.11
CA GLN A 433 -31.01 -42.78 26.36
C GLN A 433 -32.46 -43.23 26.21
N GLN A 434 -33.31 -42.43 25.53
CA GLN A 434 -34.68 -42.82 25.25
C GLN A 434 -34.76 -44.06 24.34
N GLU A 435 -33.95 -44.13 23.29
CA GLU A 435 -33.88 -45.31 22.43
C GLU A 435 -33.44 -46.56 23.20
N GLU A 436 -32.45 -46.44 24.09
CA GLU A 436 -31.98 -47.53 24.94
C GLU A 436 -33.07 -47.99 25.94
N GLU A 437 -33.76 -47.05 26.60
CA GLU A 437 -34.89 -47.35 27.49
C GLU A 437 -36.04 -48.05 26.74
N THR A 438 -36.42 -47.57 25.55
CA THR A 438 -37.47 -48.22 24.74
C THR A 438 -37.07 -49.62 24.28
N THR A 439 -35.79 -49.82 23.94
CA THR A 439 -35.26 -51.13 23.55
C THR A 439 -35.24 -52.09 24.75
N GLU A 440 -34.84 -51.62 25.93
CA GLU A 440 -34.85 -52.42 27.15
C GLU A 440 -36.28 -52.78 27.57
N GLU A 441 -37.23 -51.85 27.47
CA GLU A 441 -38.64 -52.10 27.76
C GLU A 441 -39.24 -53.13 26.79
N ALA A 442 -38.92 -53.04 25.49
CA ALA A 442 -39.33 -54.04 24.50
C ALA A 442 -38.77 -55.44 24.83
N ARG A 443 -37.48 -55.53 25.19
CA ARG A 443 -36.86 -56.80 25.60
C ARG A 443 -37.52 -57.38 26.84
N ARG A 444 -37.84 -56.56 27.85
CA ARG A 444 -38.55 -57.02 29.06
C ARG A 444 -39.94 -57.55 28.73
N ARG A 445 -40.66 -56.92 27.80
CA ARG A 445 -41.98 -57.40 27.34
C ARG A 445 -41.86 -58.73 26.60
N GLU A 446 -40.86 -58.90 25.74
CA GLU A 446 -40.59 -60.17 25.06
C GLU A 446 -40.24 -61.29 26.05
N GLU A 447 -39.38 -61.02 27.03
CA GLU A 447 -39.02 -61.96 28.10
C GLU A 447 -40.25 -62.35 28.94
N GLU A 448 -41.11 -61.39 29.29
CA GLU A 448 -42.35 -61.66 30.03
C GLU A 448 -43.34 -62.49 29.20
N GLU A 449 -43.49 -62.19 27.91
CA GLU A 449 -44.34 -62.97 27.00
C GLU A 449 -43.82 -64.40 26.81
N ALA A 450 -42.50 -64.57 26.69
CA ALA A 450 -41.86 -65.88 26.63
C ALA A 450 -42.12 -66.68 27.91
N ARG A 451 -41.97 -66.06 29.09
CA ARG A 451 -42.24 -66.72 30.37
C ARG A 451 -43.71 -67.13 30.50
N ARG A 452 -44.65 -66.28 30.08
CA ARG A 452 -46.09 -66.62 30.06
C ARG A 452 -46.39 -67.81 29.14
N LYS A 453 -45.75 -67.88 27.96
CA LYS A 453 -45.89 -69.02 27.04
C LYS A 453 -45.35 -70.31 27.65
N GLU A 454 -44.22 -70.25 28.33
CA GLU A 454 -43.64 -71.41 29.03
C GLU A 454 -44.51 -71.87 30.21
N GLU A 455 -45.05 -70.95 31.00
CA GLU A 455 -46.03 -71.23 32.07
C GLU A 455 -47.32 -71.85 31.51
N GLU A 456 -47.81 -71.38 30.35
CA GLU A 456 -48.99 -71.95 29.70
C GLU A 456 -48.70 -73.35 29.13
N GLU A 457 -47.54 -73.57 28.52
CA GLU A 457 -47.14 -74.87 27.98
C GLU A 457 -46.95 -75.90 29.10
N THR A 458 -46.34 -75.50 30.22
CA THR A 458 -46.20 -76.38 31.40
C THR A 458 -47.55 -76.71 32.01
N ARG A 459 -48.48 -75.75 32.12
CA ARG A 459 -49.86 -76.02 32.56
C ARG A 459 -50.59 -76.98 31.63
N ARG A 460 -50.49 -76.80 30.31
CA ARG A 460 -51.08 -77.72 29.33
C ARG A 460 -50.53 -79.14 29.46
N LYS A 461 -49.22 -79.29 29.65
CA LYS A 461 -48.60 -80.61 29.89
C LYS A 461 -49.10 -81.26 31.17
N GLN A 462 -49.29 -80.48 32.25
CA GLN A 462 -49.87 -80.97 33.50
C GLN A 462 -51.34 -81.40 33.31
N GLU A 463 -52.15 -80.60 32.61
CA GLU A 463 -53.55 -80.94 32.29
C GLU A 463 -53.63 -82.21 31.41
N GLU A 464 -52.75 -82.35 30.42
CA GLU A 464 -52.67 -83.58 29.60
C GLU A 464 -52.23 -84.80 30.42
N GLU A 465 -51.25 -84.65 31.31
CA GLU A 465 -50.80 -85.72 32.19
C GLU A 465 -51.90 -86.13 33.19
N GLU A 466 -52.61 -85.16 33.76
CA GLU A 466 -53.75 -85.42 34.66
C GLU A 466 -54.91 -86.10 33.90
N SER A 467 -55.19 -85.68 32.66
CA SER A 467 -56.18 -86.33 31.80
C SER A 467 -55.79 -87.78 31.50
N ARG A 468 -54.52 -88.06 31.19
CA ARG A 468 -54.03 -89.43 30.97
C ARG A 468 -54.15 -90.27 32.23
N ARG A 469 -53.81 -89.73 33.40
CA ARG A 469 -53.97 -90.44 34.68
C ARG A 469 -55.44 -90.77 34.96
N ARG A 470 -56.37 -89.85 34.68
CA ARG A 470 -57.81 -90.10 34.80
C ARG A 470 -58.29 -91.19 33.83
N GLU A 471 -57.79 -91.19 32.59
CA GLU A 471 -58.09 -92.26 31.62
C GLU A 471 -57.54 -93.62 32.09
N GLU A 472 -56.31 -93.66 32.63
CA GLU A 472 -55.72 -94.88 33.20
C GLU A 472 -56.51 -95.38 34.42
N GLU A 473 -56.93 -94.50 35.33
CA GLU A 473 -57.79 -94.83 36.47
C GLU A 473 -59.17 -95.34 36.02
N GLU A 474 -59.79 -94.72 35.02
CA GLU A 474 -61.04 -95.21 34.43
C GLU A 474 -60.85 -96.59 33.76
N GLU A 475 -59.75 -96.81 33.06
CA GLU A 475 -59.44 -98.10 32.44
C GLU A 475 -59.18 -99.19 33.49
N GLU A 476 -58.48 -98.86 34.58
CA GLU A 476 -58.26 -99.76 35.71
C GLU A 476 -59.57 -100.07 36.44
N SER A 477 -60.45 -99.08 36.63
CA SER A 477 -61.78 -99.27 37.18
C SER A 477 -62.63 -100.19 36.29
N ARG A 478 -62.60 -100.00 34.96
CA ARG A 478 -63.29 -100.89 34.01
C ARG A 478 -62.74 -102.31 34.07
N ARG A 479 -61.42 -102.49 34.14
CA ARG A 479 -60.79 -103.81 34.32
C ARG A 479 -61.19 -104.47 35.64
N SER A 480 -61.26 -103.70 36.73
CA SER A 480 -61.72 -104.17 38.03
C SER A 480 -63.19 -104.62 38.00
N GLU A 481 -64.05 -103.85 37.33
CA GLU A 481 -65.45 -104.22 37.11
C GLU A 481 -65.59 -105.49 36.27
N GLU A 482 -64.84 -105.62 35.17
CA GLU A 482 -64.80 -106.83 34.34
C GLU A 482 -64.30 -108.06 35.12
N ASP A 483 -63.26 -107.91 35.94
CA ASP A 483 -62.74 -108.98 36.79
C ASP A 483 -63.74 -109.37 37.89
N ALA A 484 -64.44 -108.40 38.49
CA ALA A 484 -65.53 -108.66 39.44
C ALA A 484 -66.71 -109.38 38.77
N GLU A 485 -67.00 -109.07 37.51
CA GLU A 485 -68.02 -109.75 36.72
C GLU A 485 -67.62 -111.19 36.35
N ARG A 486 -66.34 -111.41 35.98
CA ARG A 486 -65.77 -112.75 35.79
C ARG A 486 -65.80 -113.57 37.08
N GLU A 487 -65.52 -112.98 38.23
CA GLU A 487 -65.66 -113.63 39.54
C GLU A 487 -67.13 -113.99 39.85
N LYS A 488 -68.08 -113.10 39.55
CA LYS A 488 -69.53 -113.41 39.66
C LYS A 488 -69.94 -114.55 38.74
N GLN A 489 -69.43 -114.62 37.51
CA GLN A 489 -69.64 -115.75 36.61
C GLN A 489 -69.04 -117.05 37.16
N LYS A 490 -67.82 -117.02 37.69
CA LYS A 490 -67.18 -118.19 38.35
C LYS A 490 -67.99 -118.66 39.56
N ARG A 491 -68.49 -117.74 40.40
CA ARG A 491 -69.39 -118.04 41.53
C ARG A 491 -70.74 -118.59 41.06
N GLY A 492 -71.26 -118.12 39.92
CA GLY A 492 -72.46 -118.66 39.26
C GLY A 492 -72.28 -120.09 38.74
N ILE A 493 -71.12 -120.38 38.15
CA ILE A 493 -70.74 -121.73 37.70
C ILE A 493 -70.55 -122.67 38.90
N ASN A 494 -69.88 -122.23 39.97
CA ASN A 494 -69.73 -123.02 41.20
C ASN A 494 -71.07 -123.27 41.92
N LYS A 495 -72.02 -122.33 41.90
CA LYS A 495 -73.40 -122.57 42.39
C LYS A 495 -74.17 -123.56 41.53
N LYS A 496 -73.97 -123.58 40.20
CA LYS A 496 -74.56 -124.59 39.30
C LYS A 496 -73.95 -125.99 39.51
N LEU A 497 -72.66 -126.09 39.81
CA LEU A 497 -72.02 -127.36 40.15
C LEU A 497 -72.44 -127.88 41.54
N ARG A 498 -72.59 -127.00 42.55
CA ARG A 498 -73.06 -127.39 43.89
C ARG A 498 -74.54 -127.79 43.95
N LYS A 499 -75.41 -127.19 43.12
CA LYS A 499 -76.83 -127.62 43.02
C LYS A 499 -77.03 -128.95 42.29
N ARG A 500 -76.03 -129.43 41.54
CA ARG A 500 -76.07 -130.74 40.87
C ARG A 500 -75.60 -131.89 41.77
N SER A 501 -75.03 -131.61 42.95
CA SER A 501 -74.58 -132.64 43.89
C SER A 501 -75.52 -132.85 45.08
N GLN A 502 -76.65 -132.15 45.16
CA GLN A 502 -77.52 -132.17 46.35
C GLN A 502 -79.01 -132.47 46.08
N ALA A 503 -79.32 -132.85 44.84
CA ALA A 503 -80.52 -133.58 44.40
C ALA A 503 -79.97 -134.50 43.30
N ASP A 504 -79.66 -135.77 43.52
CA ASP A 504 -80.63 -136.82 43.81
C ASP A 504 -79.97 -137.93 44.66
N MET A 505 -80.11 -137.80 45.97
CA MET A 505 -80.04 -138.87 46.97
C MET A 505 -81.42 -138.91 47.63
N ASN A 506 -82.43 -139.33 46.88
CA ASN A 506 -83.73 -139.83 47.35
C ASN A 506 -84.60 -140.23 46.14
N GLY A 507 -84.74 -141.54 45.87
CA GLY A 507 -85.70 -142.03 44.87
C GLY A 507 -85.41 -143.39 44.24
N TYR A 508 -85.24 -144.42 45.08
CA TYR A 508 -85.21 -145.84 44.71
C TYR A 508 -86.45 -146.32 43.93
N SER A 509 -86.28 -147.19 42.91
CA SER A 509 -86.91 -148.54 42.80
C SER A 509 -87.32 -148.96 41.37
N SER A 510 -86.88 -150.17 40.98
CA SER A 510 -87.32 -151.01 39.82
C SER A 510 -86.91 -150.48 38.43
N LYS A 511 -85.96 -151.07 37.69
CA LYS A 511 -85.65 -152.47 37.37
C LYS A 511 -84.22 -152.61 36.88
#